data_AF-A0A939BUR4-F1
#
_entry.id   AF-A0A939BUR4-F1
#
_cell.length_a   1.000
_cell.length_b   1.000
_cell.length_c   1.000
_cell.angle_alpha   90.00
_cell.angle_beta   90.00
_cell.angle_gamma   90.00
#
_symmetry.space_group_name_H-M   'P 1'
#
loop_
_entity.id
_entity.type
_entity.pdbx_description
1 polymer ?
#
loop_
_entity_poly.entity_id
_entity_poly.type
_entity_poly.pdbx_seq_one_letter_code
_entity_poly.pdbx_strand_id
1 'polypeptide(L)'
;METFIEVSFKLGDKEWRPDGLIRVKRGARTWVALVEVKTGKNALRHLSWADLLSAAVLQKEHRGVSDPEQAWILGELIRYLEHPKSGALEFDDMGGDWVGVREAVAAGTLRASDRSVPDVVARFDALLRYVALHLGRRLGTDVTVQLSRKERADPSLRAQALKSLLADTGTLEGLIRIPDTVGDIKVVADLRSGKVTCELTVEAPKAGRPTTRVNWLVRQLREAPGTLRIEASVVNQRGPGMAEPLSVVREDPAALVQDGSRDLKAFAIAQTSPMGTKRGRGRGAFIDSVIVAVDTFYEGVVQNLKAWSAAPPKLREEVDPPGSVRPDLSSTALSSQDGAEPTASAATTVKPVADGGSAGQEQ
;
A
#
# COMPACT_ATOMS: atom_id res chain seq x y z
N MET A 1 -33.92 -10.71 7.97
CA MET A 1 -33.78 -10.83 9.43
C MET A 1 -34.37 -9.57 10.03
N GLU A 2 -35.21 -9.73 11.04
CA GLU A 2 -35.90 -8.62 11.72
C GLU A 2 -35.51 -8.66 13.19
N THR A 3 -35.22 -7.50 13.77
CA THR A 3 -34.84 -7.35 15.17
C THR A 3 -35.75 -6.30 15.81
N PHE A 4 -36.21 -6.60 17.01
CA PHE A 4 -37.15 -5.77 17.77
C PHE A 4 -36.62 -5.62 19.20
N ILE A 5 -36.83 -4.45 19.79
CA ILE A 5 -36.51 -4.15 21.20
C ILE A 5 -37.79 -3.96 21.98
N GLU A 6 -37.77 -4.26 23.28
CA GLU A 6 -38.90 -4.04 24.21
C GLU A 6 -40.24 -4.64 23.76
N VAL A 7 -40.21 -5.81 23.13
CA VAL A 7 -41.42 -6.45 22.60
C VAL A 7 -42.26 -7.00 23.74
N SER A 8 -43.53 -6.60 23.83
CA SER A 8 -44.44 -7.11 24.84
C SER A 8 -45.27 -8.28 24.30
N PHE A 9 -45.36 -9.39 25.03
CA PHE A 9 -46.25 -10.50 24.69
C PHE A 9 -47.00 -11.03 25.90
N LYS A 10 -48.21 -11.55 25.68
CA LYS A 10 -49.02 -12.19 26.72
C LYS A 10 -48.84 -13.70 26.66
N LEU A 11 -48.52 -14.31 27.79
CA LEU A 11 -48.50 -15.76 27.98
C LEU A 11 -49.47 -16.09 29.13
N GLY A 12 -50.66 -16.56 28.78
CA GLY A 12 -51.78 -16.64 29.72
C GLY A 12 -52.19 -15.23 30.20
N ASP A 13 -52.35 -15.07 31.52
CA ASP A 13 -52.71 -13.79 32.14
C ASP A 13 -51.50 -12.88 32.43
N LYS A 14 -50.28 -13.30 32.07
CA LYS A 14 -49.04 -12.59 32.40
C LYS A 14 -48.40 -11.96 31.16
N GLU A 15 -48.08 -10.68 31.26
CA GLU A 15 -47.33 -9.94 30.25
C GLU A 15 -45.82 -10.12 30.48
N TRP A 16 -45.11 -10.46 29.41
CA TRP A 16 -43.66 -10.66 29.39
C TRP A 16 -43.03 -9.65 28.43
N ARG A 17 -41.90 -9.07 28.85
CA ARG A 17 -41.15 -8.05 28.11
C ARG A 17 -39.66 -8.40 28.09
N PRO A 18 -39.20 -9.18 27.10
CA PRO A 18 -37.78 -9.38 26.85
C PRO A 18 -37.09 -8.10 26.39
N ASP A 19 -35.79 -8.03 26.61
CA ASP A 19 -34.94 -6.93 26.14
C ASP A 19 -34.86 -6.87 24.60
N GLY A 20 -35.00 -8.01 23.92
CA GLY A 20 -35.07 -8.05 22.47
C GLY A 20 -35.70 -9.31 21.89
N LEU A 21 -36.06 -9.24 20.60
CA LEU A 21 -36.57 -10.36 19.80
C LEU A 21 -35.90 -10.36 18.44
N ILE A 22 -35.33 -11.50 18.07
CA ILE A 22 -34.71 -11.71 16.76
C ILE A 22 -35.57 -12.71 15.98
N ARG A 23 -35.99 -12.33 14.77
CA ARG A 23 -36.75 -13.17 13.85
C ARG A 23 -36.00 -13.34 12.52
N VAL A 24 -35.66 -14.58 12.19
CA VAL A 24 -34.96 -14.92 10.95
C VAL A 24 -35.88 -15.76 10.08
N LYS A 25 -36.14 -15.33 8.85
CA LYS A 25 -36.93 -16.06 7.85
C LYS A 25 -36.05 -16.46 6.66
N ARG A 26 -36.02 -17.74 6.32
CA ARG A 26 -35.31 -18.29 5.14
C ARG A 26 -36.26 -19.24 4.39
N GLY A 27 -36.70 -18.83 3.21
CA GLY A 27 -37.74 -19.55 2.47
C GLY A 27 -39.03 -19.68 3.30
N ALA A 28 -39.52 -20.91 3.46
CA ALA A 28 -40.69 -21.20 4.29
C ALA A 28 -40.42 -21.30 5.80
N ARG A 29 -39.14 -21.33 6.23
CA ARG A 29 -38.78 -21.50 7.65
C ARG A 29 -38.62 -20.15 8.34
N THR A 30 -39.15 -20.05 9.55
CA THR A 30 -39.00 -18.89 10.44
C THR A 30 -38.47 -19.36 11.80
N TRP A 31 -37.39 -18.76 12.27
CA TRP A 31 -36.84 -18.93 13.62
C TRP A 31 -37.03 -17.66 14.43
N VAL A 32 -37.41 -17.82 15.70
CA VAL A 32 -37.61 -16.71 16.64
C VAL A 32 -36.75 -16.98 17.87
N ALA A 33 -35.94 -16.01 18.27
CA ALA A 33 -35.15 -16.02 19.49
C ALA A 33 -35.52 -14.81 20.36
N LEU A 34 -35.74 -15.05 21.65
CA LEU A 34 -35.89 -14.00 22.66
C LEU A 34 -34.52 -13.70 23.26
N VAL A 35 -34.21 -12.43 23.42
CA VAL A 35 -32.95 -11.93 24.00
C VAL A 35 -33.29 -11.28 25.33
N GLU A 36 -32.63 -11.75 26.38
CA GLU A 36 -32.82 -11.29 27.76
C GLU A 36 -31.45 -11.13 28.42
N VAL A 37 -31.20 -9.99 29.04
CA VAL A 37 -29.94 -9.64 29.71
C VAL A 37 -30.17 -9.60 31.21
N LYS A 38 -29.80 -10.68 31.91
CA LYS A 38 -29.88 -10.75 33.38
C LYS A 38 -28.55 -10.36 34.01
N THR A 39 -28.47 -9.13 34.53
CA THR A 39 -27.24 -8.60 35.14
C THR A 39 -27.13 -8.89 36.65
N GLY A 40 -28.23 -9.20 37.34
CA GLY A 40 -28.23 -9.59 38.76
C GLY A 40 -27.55 -8.53 39.65
N LYS A 41 -26.64 -8.95 40.55
CA LYS A 41 -25.83 -8.05 41.38
C LYS A 41 -24.47 -7.70 40.74
N ASN A 42 -24.22 -8.09 39.50
CA ASN A 42 -22.92 -7.89 38.87
C ASN A 42 -22.74 -6.43 38.45
N ALA A 43 -21.56 -5.88 38.72
CA ALA A 43 -21.21 -4.55 38.24
C ALA A 43 -21.13 -4.55 36.71
N LEU A 44 -21.91 -3.69 36.06
CA LEU A 44 -21.82 -3.46 34.63
C LEU A 44 -20.53 -2.69 34.33
N ARG A 45 -19.60 -3.35 33.63
CA ARG A 45 -18.42 -2.68 33.11
C ARG A 45 -18.79 -2.00 31.79
N HIS A 46 -18.62 -0.68 31.72
CA HIS A 46 -18.74 0.04 30.46
C HIS A 46 -17.61 -0.39 29.51
N LEU A 47 -17.98 -0.84 28.32
CA LEU A 47 -17.07 -1.04 27.19
C LEU A 47 -17.47 -0.05 26.11
N SER A 48 -16.52 0.71 25.58
CA SER A 48 -16.82 1.58 24.44
C SER A 48 -17.09 0.73 23.19
N TRP A 49 -17.87 1.26 22.25
CA TRP A 49 -18.09 0.60 20.96
C TRP A 49 -16.78 0.38 20.19
N ALA A 50 -15.82 1.30 20.35
CA ALA A 50 -14.47 1.16 19.83
C ALA A 50 -13.68 0.01 20.47
N ASP A 51 -13.78 -0.17 21.79
CA ASP A 51 -13.17 -1.32 22.48
C ASP A 51 -13.77 -2.65 21.99
N LEU A 52 -15.09 -2.68 21.81
CA LEU A 52 -15.80 -3.87 21.33
C LEU A 52 -15.47 -4.18 19.87
N LEU A 53 -15.41 -3.17 19.00
CA LEU A 53 -14.95 -3.31 17.61
C LEU A 53 -13.49 -3.76 17.56
N SER A 54 -12.61 -3.15 18.36
CA SER A 54 -11.19 -3.52 18.43
C SER A 54 -11.02 -4.97 18.88
N ALA A 55 -11.74 -5.38 19.92
CA ALA A 55 -11.75 -6.76 20.39
C ALA A 55 -12.32 -7.73 19.35
N ALA A 56 -13.37 -7.32 18.62
CA ALA A 56 -13.98 -8.13 17.58
C ALA A 56 -13.05 -8.32 16.38
N VAL A 57 -12.42 -7.25 15.88
CA VAL A 57 -11.43 -7.33 14.80
C VAL A 57 -10.22 -8.14 15.26
N LEU A 58 -9.72 -7.93 16.49
CA LEU A 58 -8.64 -8.73 17.06
C LEU A 58 -9.01 -10.23 17.08
N GLN A 59 -10.22 -10.56 17.53
CA GLN A 59 -10.71 -11.93 17.57
C GLN A 59 -10.82 -12.53 16.16
N LYS A 60 -11.38 -11.80 15.20
CA LYS A 60 -11.56 -12.25 13.81
C LYS A 60 -10.23 -12.48 13.10
N GLU A 61 -9.28 -11.55 13.24
CA GLU A 61 -8.01 -11.58 12.50
C GLU A 61 -6.95 -12.48 13.12
N HIS A 62 -6.91 -12.58 14.45
CA HIS A 62 -5.78 -13.22 15.13
C HIS A 62 -6.09 -14.54 15.80
N ARG A 63 -7.20 -14.59 16.55
CA ARG A 63 -7.59 -15.82 17.24
C ARG A 63 -8.35 -16.74 16.30
N GLY A 64 -8.96 -16.15 15.27
CA GLY A 64 -9.94 -16.83 14.44
C GLY A 64 -11.16 -17.24 15.27
N VAL A 65 -12.12 -17.82 14.57
CA VAL A 65 -13.26 -18.46 15.21
C VAL A 65 -13.41 -19.81 14.55
N SER A 66 -13.26 -20.88 15.34
CA SER A 66 -13.23 -22.26 14.86
C SER A 66 -14.53 -22.66 14.16
N ASP A 67 -15.64 -22.10 14.64
CA ASP A 67 -16.96 -22.27 14.06
C ASP A 67 -17.18 -21.28 12.89
N PRO A 68 -17.44 -21.78 11.66
CA PRO A 68 -17.64 -20.92 10.49
C PRO A 68 -18.83 -19.96 10.60
N GLU A 69 -19.91 -20.34 11.29
CA GLU A 69 -21.07 -19.48 11.47
C GLU A 69 -20.78 -18.36 12.46
N GLN A 70 -20.10 -18.65 13.57
CA GLN A 70 -19.66 -17.64 14.52
C GLN A 70 -18.62 -16.69 13.91
N ALA A 71 -17.71 -17.20 13.07
CA ALA A 71 -16.78 -16.38 12.30
C ALA A 71 -17.52 -15.39 11.38
N TRP A 72 -18.57 -15.89 10.71
CA TRP A 72 -19.43 -15.08 9.87
C TRP A 72 -20.20 -14.01 10.67
N ILE A 73 -20.82 -14.39 11.80
CA ILE A 73 -21.52 -13.46 12.70
C ILE A 73 -20.58 -12.38 13.22
N LEU A 74 -19.37 -12.74 13.63
CA LEU A 74 -18.37 -11.79 14.08
C LEU A 74 -17.97 -10.82 12.96
N GLY A 75 -17.80 -11.33 11.74
CA GLY A 75 -17.57 -10.51 10.55
C GLY A 75 -18.71 -9.54 10.26
N GLU A 76 -19.96 -9.97 10.42
CA GLU A 76 -21.15 -9.15 10.20
C GLU A 76 -21.34 -8.10 11.31
N LEU A 77 -21.03 -8.45 12.57
CA LEU A 77 -21.01 -7.49 13.68
C LEU A 77 -19.96 -6.40 13.45
N ILE A 78 -18.76 -6.78 13.03
CA ILE A 78 -17.69 -5.84 12.67
C ILE A 78 -18.18 -4.92 11.54
N ARG A 79 -18.72 -5.49 10.46
CA ARG A 79 -19.28 -4.74 9.33
C ARG A 79 -20.39 -3.77 9.75
N TYR A 80 -21.25 -4.18 10.69
CA TYR A 80 -22.30 -3.33 11.23
C TYR A 80 -21.74 -2.18 12.06
N LEU A 81 -20.83 -2.47 12.99
CA LEU A 81 -20.20 -1.44 13.82
C LEU A 81 -19.38 -0.47 12.96
N GLU A 82 -18.82 -0.94 11.85
CA GLU A 82 -18.11 -0.17 10.84
C GLU A 82 -19.00 0.71 9.95
N HIS A 83 -20.30 0.48 9.94
CA HIS A 83 -21.19 1.23 9.06
C HIS A 83 -21.38 2.67 9.56
N PRO A 84 -21.27 3.72 8.73
CA PRO A 84 -21.34 5.13 9.18
C PRO A 84 -22.64 5.52 9.90
N LYS A 85 -23.74 4.79 9.69
CA LYS A 85 -25.00 5.00 10.41
C LYS A 85 -25.08 4.27 11.77
N SER A 86 -24.07 3.49 12.14
CA SER A 86 -24.07 2.71 13.39
C SER A 86 -23.82 3.57 14.62
N GLY A 87 -23.12 4.71 14.46
CA GLY A 87 -22.62 5.52 15.58
C GLY A 87 -21.55 4.83 16.44
N ALA A 88 -21.12 3.61 16.08
CA ALA A 88 -20.27 2.75 16.90
C ALA A 88 -18.76 2.92 16.62
N LEU A 89 -18.41 3.53 15.49
CA LEU A 89 -17.02 3.79 15.07
C LEU A 89 -16.40 5.03 15.73
N GLU A 90 -16.88 5.50 16.87
CA GLU A 90 -16.24 6.63 17.53
C GLU A 90 -15.04 6.13 18.37
N PHE A 91 -13.84 6.21 17.80
CA PHE A 91 -12.59 6.18 18.59
C PHE A 91 -12.29 7.62 19.02
N ASP A 92 -12.59 7.93 20.27
CA ASP A 92 -12.64 9.31 20.77
C ASP A 92 -11.59 9.67 21.81
N ASP A 93 -10.93 8.69 22.45
CA ASP A 93 -9.99 8.92 23.55
C ASP A 93 -8.81 7.90 23.59
N MET A 94 -7.59 8.41 23.78
CA MET A 94 -6.35 7.63 23.91
C MET A 94 -6.08 7.09 25.32
N GLY A 95 -7.00 7.27 26.26
CA GLY A 95 -6.92 6.76 27.63
C GLY A 95 -6.38 7.77 28.63
N GLY A 96 -6.65 7.49 29.91
CA GLY A 96 -6.17 8.30 31.02
C GLY A 96 -4.64 8.37 31.08
N ASP A 97 -3.98 7.30 30.65
CA ASP A 97 -2.52 7.15 30.71
C ASP A 97 -1.77 7.84 29.55
N TRP A 98 -2.47 8.23 28.48
CA TRP A 98 -1.85 8.80 27.26
C TRP A 98 -0.93 9.98 27.55
N VAL A 99 -1.44 10.96 28.30
CA VAL A 99 -0.72 12.21 28.56
C VAL A 99 0.55 11.94 29.37
N GLY A 100 0.43 11.12 30.41
CA GLY A 100 1.56 10.76 31.27
C GLY A 100 2.63 9.94 30.54
N VAL A 101 2.23 8.97 29.72
CA VAL A 101 3.17 8.18 28.90
C VAL A 101 3.90 9.09 27.91
N ARG A 102 3.19 9.99 27.21
CA ARG A 102 3.80 10.93 26.27
C ARG A 102 4.80 11.85 26.96
N GLU A 103 4.45 12.41 28.12
CA GLU A 103 5.35 13.27 28.89
C GLU A 103 6.58 12.52 29.39
N ALA A 104 6.42 11.28 29.83
CA ALA A 104 7.54 10.42 30.21
C ALA A 104 8.46 10.08 29.02
N VAL A 105 7.90 9.89 27.81
CA VAL A 105 8.70 9.69 26.58
C VAL A 105 9.47 10.95 26.24
N ALA A 106 8.82 12.12 26.28
CA ALA A 106 9.46 13.41 26.01
C ALA A 106 10.57 13.73 27.02
N ALA A 107 10.39 13.35 28.29
CA ALA A 107 11.39 13.47 29.34
C ALA A 107 12.50 12.40 29.29
N GLY A 108 12.36 11.36 28.46
CA GLY A 108 13.29 10.24 28.40
C GLY A 108 13.25 9.33 29.63
N THR A 109 12.16 9.32 30.38
CA THR A 109 12.01 8.57 31.64
C THR A 109 11.12 7.33 31.55
N LEU A 110 10.42 7.13 30.42
CA LEU A 110 9.54 5.98 30.22
C LEU A 110 10.33 4.67 30.26
N ARG A 111 9.81 3.65 30.97
CA ARG A 111 10.34 2.29 30.96
C ARG A 111 9.33 1.33 30.35
N ALA A 112 9.81 0.32 29.62
CA ALA A 112 8.95 -0.72 29.05
C ALA A 112 8.12 -1.49 30.11
N SER A 113 8.58 -1.50 31.36
CA SER A 113 7.91 -2.13 32.50
C SER A 113 6.79 -1.29 33.14
N ASP A 114 6.62 -0.03 32.73
CA ASP A 114 5.65 0.87 33.34
C ASP A 114 4.22 0.37 33.09
N ARG A 115 3.39 0.36 34.14
CA ARG A 115 2.04 -0.22 34.12
C ARG A 115 1.08 0.50 33.16
N SER A 116 1.38 1.74 32.79
CA SER A 116 0.59 2.58 31.88
C SER A 116 0.85 2.29 30.39
N VAL A 117 2.01 1.71 30.05
CA VAL A 117 2.40 1.46 28.65
C VAL A 117 1.47 0.48 27.92
N PRO A 118 1.05 -0.67 28.53
CA PRO A 118 0.19 -1.62 27.84
C PRO A 118 -1.13 -1.04 27.34
N ASP A 119 -1.77 -0.13 28.09
CA ASP A 119 -3.03 0.50 27.69
C ASP A 119 -2.83 1.42 26.48
N VAL A 120 -1.81 2.29 26.53
CA VAL A 120 -1.49 3.21 25.42
C VAL A 120 -1.13 2.45 24.14
N VAL A 121 -0.37 1.36 24.25
CA VAL A 121 -0.02 0.49 23.12
C VAL A 121 -1.26 -0.17 22.52
N ALA A 122 -2.16 -0.70 23.35
CA ALA A 122 -3.39 -1.33 22.88
C ALA A 122 -4.30 -0.30 22.18
N ARG A 123 -4.43 0.90 22.74
CA ARG A 123 -5.21 1.99 22.15
C ARG A 123 -4.61 2.52 20.84
N PHE A 124 -3.30 2.54 20.72
CA PHE A 124 -2.66 2.87 19.43
C PHE A 124 -2.94 1.81 18.36
N ASP A 125 -2.88 0.52 18.69
CA ASP A 125 -3.24 -0.54 17.73
C ASP A 125 -4.73 -0.41 17.31
N ALA A 126 -5.62 -0.13 18.27
CA ALA A 126 -7.02 0.19 18.00
C ALA A 126 -7.20 1.42 17.11
N LEU A 127 -6.43 2.49 17.33
CA LEU A 127 -6.43 3.68 16.49
C LEU A 127 -6.03 3.37 15.04
N LEU A 128 -5.01 2.53 14.83
CA LEU A 128 -4.60 2.13 13.47
C LEU A 128 -5.71 1.35 12.74
N ARG A 129 -6.38 0.43 13.44
CA ARG A 129 -7.55 -0.27 12.90
C ARG A 129 -8.66 0.71 12.56
N TYR A 130 -8.94 1.66 13.45
CA TYR A 130 -9.91 2.71 13.20
C TYR A 130 -9.57 3.57 11.98
N VAL A 131 -8.31 3.98 11.82
CA VAL A 131 -7.84 4.76 10.66
C VAL A 131 -7.95 3.96 9.36
N ALA A 132 -7.59 2.67 9.40
CA ALA A 132 -7.75 1.76 8.26
C ALA A 132 -9.22 1.67 7.82
N LEU A 133 -10.14 1.49 8.75
CA LEU A 133 -11.58 1.42 8.49
C LEU A 133 -12.15 2.75 7.97
N HIS A 134 -11.72 3.87 8.56
CA HIS A 134 -12.09 5.20 8.10
C HIS A 134 -11.65 5.42 6.64
N LEU A 135 -10.40 5.06 6.31
CA LEU A 135 -9.88 5.17 4.95
C LEU A 135 -10.60 4.20 4.00
N GLY A 136 -10.80 2.94 4.38
CA GLY A 136 -11.52 1.95 3.58
C GLY A 136 -12.94 2.39 3.23
N ARG A 137 -13.65 3.01 4.18
CA ARG A 137 -14.96 3.64 3.93
C ARG A 137 -14.90 4.77 2.90
N ARG A 138 -13.87 5.63 2.97
CA ARG A 138 -13.69 6.71 1.99
C ARG A 138 -13.38 6.20 0.59
N LEU A 139 -12.62 5.11 0.51
CA LEU A 139 -12.17 4.51 -0.75
C LEU A 139 -13.15 3.49 -1.33
N GLY A 140 -14.07 2.95 -0.53
CA GLY A 140 -14.94 1.85 -0.91
C GLY A 140 -14.21 0.51 -1.09
N THR A 141 -13.07 0.33 -0.40
CA THR A 141 -12.25 -0.90 -0.47
C THR A 141 -11.88 -1.40 0.93
N ASP A 142 -11.47 -2.67 1.02
CA ASP A 142 -11.11 -3.32 2.29
C ASP A 142 -9.68 -2.94 2.71
N VAL A 143 -9.56 -1.94 3.57
CA VAL A 143 -8.29 -1.44 4.10
C VAL A 143 -8.06 -2.02 5.49
N THR A 144 -6.90 -2.64 5.70
CA THR A 144 -6.61 -3.41 6.92
C THR A 144 -5.26 -3.01 7.52
N VAL A 145 -5.05 -3.33 8.79
CA VAL A 145 -3.73 -3.18 9.43
C VAL A 145 -2.87 -4.40 9.07
N GLN A 146 -1.70 -4.16 8.50
CA GLN A 146 -0.78 -5.22 8.12
C GLN A 146 0.06 -5.66 9.32
N LEU A 147 -0.02 -6.96 9.62
CA LEU A 147 0.73 -7.61 10.69
C LEU A 147 1.58 -8.74 10.12
N SER A 148 2.77 -8.95 10.70
CA SER A 148 3.65 -10.04 10.28
C SER A 148 3.01 -11.41 10.55
N ARG A 149 3.47 -12.46 9.86
CA ARG A 149 2.95 -13.83 10.07
C ARG A 149 3.05 -14.27 11.53
N LYS A 150 4.10 -13.86 12.25
CA LYS A 150 4.30 -14.18 13.66
C LYS A 150 3.32 -13.44 14.56
N GLU A 151 3.10 -12.15 14.32
CA GLU A 151 2.15 -11.33 15.09
C GLU A 151 0.69 -11.73 14.85
N ARG A 152 0.37 -12.23 13.65
CA ARG A 152 -0.94 -12.82 13.38
C ARG A 152 -1.18 -14.08 14.21
N ALA A 153 -0.17 -14.96 14.29
CA ALA A 153 -0.25 -16.19 15.08
C ALA A 153 -0.24 -15.92 16.60
N ASP A 154 0.50 -14.91 17.05
CA ASP A 154 0.56 -14.49 18.45
C ASP A 154 0.45 -12.97 18.59
N PRO A 155 -0.74 -12.44 18.94
CA PRO A 155 -0.97 -11.01 19.15
C PRO A 155 -0.11 -10.38 20.25
N SER A 156 0.36 -11.18 21.21
CA SER A 156 1.16 -10.66 22.31
C SER A 156 2.51 -10.13 21.81
N LEU A 157 3.03 -10.70 20.72
CA LEU A 157 4.28 -10.25 20.08
C LEU A 157 4.14 -8.83 19.51
N ARG A 158 2.99 -8.48 18.94
CA ARG A 158 2.70 -7.13 18.43
C ARG A 158 2.72 -6.11 19.57
N ALA A 159 2.04 -6.43 20.67
CA ALA A 159 2.03 -5.58 21.86
C ALA A 159 3.43 -5.45 22.49
N GLN A 160 4.21 -6.53 22.54
CA GLN A 160 5.59 -6.50 23.03
C GLN A 160 6.50 -5.65 22.12
N ALA A 161 6.40 -5.80 20.79
CA ALA A 161 7.18 -5.02 19.84
C ALA A 161 6.91 -3.52 19.97
N LEU A 162 5.63 -3.12 20.08
CA LEU A 162 5.25 -1.72 20.31
C LEU A 162 5.74 -1.17 21.65
N LYS A 163 5.67 -1.97 22.72
CA LYS A 163 6.21 -1.58 24.03
C LYS A 163 7.71 -1.30 23.96
N SER A 164 8.47 -2.20 23.34
CA SER A 164 9.92 -2.03 23.18
C SER A 164 10.22 -0.79 22.34
N LEU A 165 9.55 -0.63 21.19
CA LEU A 165 9.76 0.50 20.30
C LEU A 165 9.48 1.85 21.01
N LEU A 166 8.39 1.91 21.77
CA LEU A 166 8.01 3.10 22.52
C LEU A 166 9.01 3.43 23.64
N ALA A 167 9.54 2.43 24.34
CA ALA A 167 10.55 2.63 25.38
C ALA A 167 11.91 3.04 24.79
N ASP A 168 12.36 2.35 23.75
CA ASP A 168 13.70 2.51 23.19
C ASP A 168 13.81 3.80 22.35
N THR A 169 12.86 3.99 21.44
CA THR A 169 12.90 5.05 20.43
C THR A 169 11.89 6.17 20.68
N GLY A 170 10.87 5.93 21.51
CA GLY A 170 9.78 6.88 21.71
C GLY A 170 8.74 6.87 20.58
N THR A 171 8.74 5.85 19.72
CA THR A 171 7.83 5.77 18.58
C THR A 171 6.81 4.64 18.71
N LEU A 172 5.65 4.86 18.08
CA LEU A 172 4.62 3.86 17.86
C LEU A 172 4.39 3.72 16.36
N GLU A 173 4.41 2.50 15.86
CA GLU A 173 4.42 2.23 14.42
C GLU A 173 3.37 1.20 14.01
N GLY A 174 2.83 1.36 12.81
CA GLY A 174 1.99 0.36 12.17
C GLY A 174 1.98 0.50 10.65
N LEU A 175 1.49 -0.54 10.00
CA LEU A 175 1.37 -0.62 8.54
C LEU A 175 -0.11 -0.72 8.18
N ILE A 176 -0.55 0.08 7.21
CA ILE A 176 -1.90 0.03 6.66
C ILE A 176 -1.82 -0.51 5.24
N ARG A 177 -2.47 -1.65 5.01
CA ARG A 177 -2.59 -2.32 3.72
C ARG A 177 -3.80 -1.79 2.99
N ILE A 178 -3.59 -1.29 1.77
CA ILE A 178 -4.64 -0.86 0.86
C ILE A 178 -4.56 -1.73 -0.41
N PRO A 179 -5.64 -2.41 -0.82
CA PRO A 179 -5.67 -3.18 -2.06
C PRO A 179 -5.24 -2.34 -3.27
N ASP A 180 -4.58 -3.00 -4.23
CA ASP A 180 -4.21 -2.43 -5.54
C ASP A 180 -3.30 -1.18 -5.49
N THR A 181 -2.66 -0.92 -4.35
CA THR A 181 -1.63 0.12 -4.21
C THR A 181 -0.22 -0.46 -4.34
N VAL A 182 0.75 0.41 -4.63
CA VAL A 182 2.16 0.05 -4.84
C VAL A 182 2.87 -0.48 -3.59
N GLY A 183 2.30 -0.25 -2.40
CA GLY A 183 2.88 -0.62 -1.12
C GLY A 183 1.98 -0.22 0.04
N ASP A 184 2.38 -0.62 1.24
CA ASP A 184 1.63 -0.34 2.47
C ASP A 184 2.04 1.02 3.05
N ILE A 185 1.10 1.75 3.65
CA ILE A 185 1.41 3.00 4.35
C ILE A 185 1.95 2.66 5.73
N LYS A 186 3.21 2.99 5.99
CA LYS A 186 3.79 2.99 7.33
C LYS A 186 3.39 4.27 8.05
N VAL A 187 2.72 4.14 9.19
CA VAL A 187 2.37 5.24 10.08
C VAL A 187 3.29 5.19 11.30
N VAL A 188 4.01 6.27 11.56
CA VAL A 188 4.94 6.42 12.67
C VAL A 188 4.52 7.63 13.50
N ALA A 189 4.08 7.40 14.73
CA ALA A 189 3.89 8.44 15.73
C ALA A 189 5.15 8.53 16.58
N ASP A 190 5.92 9.61 16.43
CA ASP A 190 7.09 9.89 17.25
C ASP A 190 6.69 10.85 18.38
N LEU A 191 6.61 10.31 19.59
CA LEU A 191 6.18 11.04 20.77
C LEU A 191 7.28 11.96 21.32
N ARG A 192 8.56 11.72 20.98
CA ARG A 192 9.67 12.60 21.36
C ARG A 192 9.66 13.86 20.51
N SER A 193 9.55 13.71 19.20
CA SER A 193 9.54 14.86 18.28
C SER A 193 8.16 15.50 18.10
N GLY A 194 7.09 14.86 18.58
CA GLY A 194 5.73 15.36 18.48
C GLY A 194 5.24 15.38 17.04
N LYS A 195 5.57 14.34 16.26
CA LYS A 195 5.30 14.26 14.82
C LYS A 195 4.66 12.95 14.43
N VAL A 196 3.76 13.01 13.46
CA VAL A 196 3.25 11.83 12.74
C VAL A 196 3.90 11.81 11.37
N THR A 197 4.51 10.69 11.01
CA THR A 197 5.09 10.46 9.69
C THR A 197 4.37 9.32 9.01
N CYS A 198 3.87 9.57 7.81
CA CYS A 198 3.38 8.55 6.90
C CYS A 198 4.46 8.30 5.85
N GLU A 199 4.81 7.04 5.62
CA GLU A 199 5.86 6.64 4.70
C GLU A 199 5.38 5.48 3.82
N LEU A 200 5.78 5.48 2.55
CA LEU A 200 5.58 4.37 1.63
C LEU A 200 6.85 4.15 0.83
N THR A 201 7.20 2.88 0.59
CA THR A 201 8.33 2.52 -0.28
C THR A 201 7.82 1.98 -1.61
N VAL A 202 8.38 2.47 -2.72
CA VAL A 202 8.09 2.02 -4.09
C VAL A 202 9.37 1.53 -4.76
N GLU A 203 9.29 0.41 -5.50
CA GLU A 203 10.42 -0.09 -6.27
C GLU A 203 10.81 0.87 -7.39
N ALA A 204 12.12 1.06 -7.58
CA ALA A 204 12.62 1.87 -8.67
C ALA A 204 12.50 1.12 -10.01
N PRO A 205 12.30 1.83 -11.14
CA PRO A 205 12.36 1.23 -12.46
C PRO A 205 13.64 0.42 -12.68
N LYS A 206 13.53 -0.76 -13.29
CA LYS A 206 14.69 -1.63 -13.59
C LYS A 206 15.47 -1.20 -14.85
N ALA A 207 15.00 -0.15 -15.53
CA ALA A 207 15.60 0.35 -16.77
C ALA A 207 15.89 1.86 -16.67
N GLY A 208 16.89 2.30 -17.44
CA GLY A 208 17.32 3.69 -17.50
C GLY A 208 18.39 4.05 -16.47
N ARG A 209 19.00 5.23 -16.67
CA ARG A 209 20.02 5.83 -15.80
C ARG A 209 19.41 6.19 -14.43
N PRO A 210 20.19 6.30 -13.34
CA PRO A 210 19.68 6.65 -12.01
C PRO A 210 18.79 7.89 -12.00
N THR A 211 19.20 8.98 -12.65
CA THR A 211 18.42 10.22 -12.76
C THR A 211 17.12 10.03 -13.56
N THR A 212 17.07 9.12 -14.52
CA THR A 212 15.82 8.76 -15.23
C THR A 212 14.83 8.09 -14.30
N ARG A 213 15.31 7.25 -13.36
CA ARG A 213 14.47 6.57 -12.35
C ARG A 213 13.93 7.57 -11.33
N VAL A 214 14.75 8.53 -10.88
CA VAL A 214 14.30 9.64 -10.03
C VAL A 214 13.24 10.47 -10.75
N ASN A 215 13.49 10.86 -12.00
CA ASN A 215 12.51 11.59 -12.81
C ASN A 215 11.20 10.81 -13.03
N TRP A 216 11.23 9.48 -13.10
CA TRP A 216 10.02 8.66 -13.16
C TRP A 216 9.15 8.83 -11.91
N LEU A 217 9.76 8.88 -10.72
CA LEU A 217 9.04 9.14 -9.48
C LEU A 217 8.50 10.58 -9.42
N VAL A 218 9.35 11.57 -9.73
CA VAL A 218 8.99 13.00 -9.68
C VAL A 218 7.77 13.30 -10.58
N ARG A 219 7.67 12.65 -11.74
CA ARG A 219 6.52 12.81 -12.66
C ARG A 219 5.19 12.33 -12.07
N GLN A 220 5.20 11.42 -11.12
CA GLN A 220 4.01 10.92 -10.43
C GLN A 220 3.63 11.81 -9.24
N LEU A 221 4.58 12.56 -8.70
CA LEU A 221 4.42 13.42 -7.54
C LEU A 221 4.37 14.91 -7.94
N ARG A 222 3.76 15.28 -9.06
CA ARG A 222 3.76 16.68 -9.56
C ARG A 222 2.97 17.63 -8.66
N GLU A 223 1.80 17.19 -8.21
CA GLU A 223 0.91 17.98 -7.34
C GLU A 223 1.22 17.79 -5.86
N ALA A 224 2.15 16.89 -5.53
CA ALA A 224 2.48 16.59 -4.15
C ALA A 224 3.25 17.75 -3.47
N PRO A 225 3.17 17.92 -2.15
CA PRO A 225 3.89 18.99 -1.45
C PRO A 225 5.41 18.89 -1.63
N GLY A 226 6.08 20.02 -1.86
CA GLY A 226 7.55 20.07 -1.99
C GLY A 226 8.31 19.67 -0.72
N THR A 227 7.62 19.67 0.43
CA THR A 227 8.17 19.28 1.74
C THR A 227 8.24 17.77 1.96
N LEU A 228 7.74 16.94 1.02
CA LEU A 228 7.87 15.49 1.10
C LEU A 228 9.34 15.09 1.10
N ARG A 229 9.74 14.21 2.00
CA ARG A 229 11.09 13.64 2.01
C ARG A 229 11.13 12.45 1.05
N ILE A 230 12.06 12.49 0.10
CA ILE A 230 12.33 11.38 -0.81
C ILE A 230 13.69 10.80 -0.43
N GLU A 231 13.74 9.52 -0.12
CA GLU A 231 14.97 8.80 0.17
C GLU A 231 15.20 7.72 -0.89
N ALA A 232 16.40 7.69 -1.48
CA ALA A 232 16.78 6.73 -2.51
C ALA A 232 17.66 5.63 -1.91
N SER A 233 17.16 4.40 -1.94
CA SER A 233 17.92 3.22 -1.52
C SER A 233 18.70 2.62 -2.69
N VAL A 234 19.98 2.29 -2.45
CA VAL A 234 20.87 1.70 -3.45
C VAL A 234 21.02 0.20 -3.22
N VAL A 235 21.20 -0.57 -4.29
CA VAL A 235 21.47 -2.02 -4.19
C VAL A 235 22.71 -2.26 -3.33
N ASN A 236 22.61 -3.23 -2.40
CA ASN A 236 23.67 -3.62 -1.45
C ASN A 236 24.14 -2.54 -0.47
N GLN A 237 23.46 -1.39 -0.38
CA GLN A 237 23.71 -0.40 0.67
C GLN A 237 23.17 -0.89 2.01
N ARG A 238 23.94 -0.64 3.07
CA ARG A 238 23.49 -0.81 4.46
C ARG A 238 23.23 0.56 5.06
N GLY A 239 22.08 0.73 5.71
CA GLY A 239 21.68 1.99 6.32
C GLY A 239 20.90 2.91 5.38
N PRO A 240 20.58 4.14 5.85
CA PRO A 240 19.75 5.09 5.11
C PRO A 240 20.42 5.55 3.81
N GLY A 241 19.57 5.77 2.81
CA GLY A 241 19.94 6.31 1.51
C GLY A 241 20.15 7.82 1.51
N MET A 242 20.45 8.38 0.34
CA MET A 242 20.40 9.83 0.17
C MET A 242 18.96 10.30 0.26
N ALA A 243 18.71 11.35 1.03
CA ALA A 243 17.37 11.87 1.26
C ALA A 243 17.32 13.38 1.07
N GLU A 244 16.34 13.86 0.30
CA GLU A 244 16.14 15.27 -0.01
C GLU A 244 14.65 15.61 -0.04
N PRO A 245 14.26 16.88 0.22
CA PRO A 245 12.89 17.31 0.02
C PRO A 245 12.54 17.31 -1.48
N LEU A 246 11.30 16.98 -1.80
CA LEU A 246 10.81 16.87 -3.17
C LEU A 246 11.00 18.16 -3.98
N SER A 247 11.00 19.34 -3.34
CA SER A 247 11.33 20.60 -4.00
C SER A 247 12.74 20.60 -4.60
N VAL A 248 13.75 20.14 -3.85
CA VAL A 248 15.14 20.03 -4.32
C VAL A 248 15.25 18.97 -5.41
N VAL A 249 14.60 17.82 -5.22
CA VAL A 249 14.65 16.71 -6.20
C VAL A 249 14.00 17.08 -7.55
N ARG A 250 13.01 17.98 -7.54
CA ARG A 250 12.38 18.51 -8.77
C ARG A 250 13.33 19.41 -9.56
N GLU A 251 14.13 20.20 -8.87
CA GLU A 251 15.10 21.12 -9.48
C GLU A 251 16.36 20.35 -9.92
N ASP A 252 16.88 19.47 -9.07
CA ASP A 252 18.03 18.63 -9.33
C ASP A 252 17.79 17.15 -8.94
N PRO A 253 17.36 16.32 -9.89
CA PRO A 253 17.21 14.88 -9.68
C PRO A 253 18.52 14.14 -9.34
N ALA A 254 19.69 14.74 -9.59
CA ALA A 254 20.97 14.12 -9.27
C ALA A 254 21.31 14.18 -7.77
N ALA A 255 20.65 15.06 -6.99
CA ALA A 255 20.85 15.17 -5.54
C ALA A 255 20.56 13.85 -4.79
N LEU A 256 19.70 12.98 -5.33
CA LEU A 256 19.42 11.65 -4.78
C LEU A 256 20.37 10.55 -5.27
N VAL A 257 21.32 10.86 -6.15
CA VAL A 257 22.23 9.88 -6.76
C VAL A 257 23.61 10.04 -6.12
N GLN A 258 23.90 9.23 -5.11
CA GLN A 258 25.17 9.28 -4.39
C GLN A 258 26.37 8.93 -5.29
N ASP A 259 26.24 7.82 -6.03
CA ASP A 259 27.24 7.29 -6.93
C ASP A 259 26.52 6.74 -8.17
N GLY A 260 26.75 7.37 -9.33
CA GLY A 260 26.09 7.03 -10.58
C GLY A 260 26.41 5.62 -11.10
N SER A 261 27.39 4.92 -10.50
CA SER A 261 27.73 3.53 -10.82
C SER A 261 26.79 2.50 -10.18
N ARG A 262 26.07 2.87 -9.11
CA ARG A 262 25.23 1.93 -8.38
C ARG A 262 23.75 2.12 -8.70
N ASP A 263 23.07 1.01 -8.88
CA ASP A 263 21.65 1.01 -9.23
C ASP A 263 20.76 1.36 -8.03
N LEU A 264 19.79 2.23 -8.28
CA LEU A 264 18.70 2.54 -7.34
C LEU A 264 17.74 1.35 -7.27
N LYS A 265 17.45 0.90 -6.05
CA LYS A 265 16.57 -0.23 -5.75
C LYS A 265 15.13 0.22 -5.52
N ALA A 266 14.93 1.21 -4.65
CA ALA A 266 13.62 1.68 -4.24
C ALA A 266 13.69 3.12 -3.72
N PHE A 267 12.54 3.78 -3.71
CA PHE A 267 12.37 5.11 -3.13
C PHE A 267 11.42 5.03 -1.94
N ALA A 268 11.83 5.58 -0.79
CA ALA A 268 10.94 5.82 0.34
C ALA A 268 10.44 7.26 0.28
N ILE A 269 9.12 7.44 0.30
CA ILE A 269 8.45 8.74 0.29
C ILE A 269 7.82 8.93 1.66
N ALA A 270 8.22 9.97 2.37
CA ALA A 270 7.74 10.26 3.71
C ALA A 270 7.14 11.67 3.80
N GLN A 271 5.96 11.76 4.40
CA GLN A 271 5.31 13.01 4.78
C GLN A 271 5.23 13.10 6.30
N THR A 272 5.75 14.19 6.85
CA THR A 272 5.72 14.43 8.30
C THR A 272 4.81 15.61 8.61
N SER A 273 3.98 15.47 9.64
CA SER A 273 3.05 16.49 10.11
C SER A 273 3.10 16.63 11.64
N PRO A 274 2.71 17.78 12.21
CA PRO A 274 2.62 17.96 13.66
C PRO A 274 1.61 17.00 14.29
N MET A 275 1.99 16.41 15.41
CA MET A 275 1.14 15.50 16.17
C MET A 275 0.33 16.27 17.22
N GLY A 276 -0.97 15.96 17.33
CA GLY A 276 -1.79 16.49 18.40
C GLY A 276 -1.40 15.89 19.75
N THR A 277 -1.52 16.69 20.81
CA THR A 277 -1.09 16.30 22.17
C THR A 277 -2.27 15.83 23.02
N LYS A 278 -3.49 16.29 22.74
CA LYS A 278 -4.68 15.95 23.53
C LYS A 278 -5.09 14.49 23.30
N ARG A 279 -5.56 13.83 24.36
CA ARG A 279 -6.02 12.44 24.32
C ARG A 279 -7.34 12.25 23.56
N GLY A 280 -8.23 13.24 23.60
CA GLY A 280 -9.58 13.19 23.05
C GLY A 280 -9.65 13.53 21.55
N ARG A 281 -10.85 13.85 21.04
CA ARG A 281 -11.07 14.40 19.67
C ARG A 281 -11.01 15.93 19.60
N GLY A 282 -10.90 16.44 18.37
CA GLY A 282 -11.00 17.85 18.01
C GLY A 282 -9.66 18.53 17.79
N ARG A 283 -9.65 19.87 17.78
CA ARG A 283 -8.45 20.64 17.43
C ARG A 283 -7.29 20.35 18.41
N GLY A 284 -6.18 19.86 17.86
CA GLY A 284 -4.96 19.50 18.61
C GLY A 284 -4.99 18.10 19.24
N ALA A 285 -5.96 17.26 18.86
CA ALA A 285 -6.05 15.86 19.24
C ALA A 285 -5.05 14.97 18.50
N PHE A 286 -4.49 14.00 19.21
CA PHE A 286 -3.62 12.99 18.61
C PHE A 286 -4.37 12.17 17.55
N ILE A 287 -5.57 11.69 17.88
CA ILE A 287 -6.41 10.86 17.01
C ILE A 287 -6.65 11.55 15.67
N ASP A 288 -7.13 12.80 15.70
CA ASP A 288 -7.39 13.58 14.48
C ASP A 288 -6.11 13.86 13.69
N SER A 289 -4.96 14.07 14.35
CA SER A 289 -3.69 14.27 13.64
C SER A 289 -3.25 13.04 12.85
N VAL A 290 -3.46 11.83 13.37
CA VAL A 290 -3.13 10.58 12.65
C VAL A 290 -4.07 10.37 11.47
N ILE A 291 -5.38 10.60 11.65
CA ILE A 291 -6.37 10.48 10.58
C ILE A 291 -6.05 11.45 9.45
N VAL A 292 -5.82 12.73 9.77
CA VAL A 292 -5.48 13.76 8.78
C VAL A 292 -4.16 13.45 8.08
N ALA A 293 -3.15 12.96 8.80
CA ALA A 293 -1.86 12.60 8.21
C ALA A 293 -2.02 11.48 7.17
N VAL A 294 -2.78 10.42 7.49
CA VAL A 294 -3.02 9.29 6.58
C VAL A 294 -3.88 9.72 5.38
N ASP A 295 -4.97 10.45 5.60
CA ASP A 295 -5.86 10.93 4.53
C ASP A 295 -5.08 11.84 3.55
N THR A 296 -4.30 12.80 4.09
CA THR A 296 -3.51 13.74 3.27
C THR A 296 -2.40 13.03 2.50
N PHE A 297 -1.72 12.07 3.14
CA PHE A 297 -0.67 11.30 2.49
C PHE A 297 -1.23 10.41 1.37
N TYR A 298 -2.40 9.79 1.60
CA TYR A 298 -3.05 8.99 0.58
C TYR A 298 -3.42 9.84 -0.65
N GLU A 299 -4.07 10.99 -0.42
CA GLU A 299 -4.54 11.89 -1.48
C GLU A 299 -3.39 12.55 -2.27
N GLY A 300 -2.35 13.02 -1.56
CA GLY A 300 -1.22 13.70 -2.18
C GLY A 300 -0.21 12.75 -2.83
N VAL A 301 -0.06 11.54 -2.30
CA VAL A 301 1.03 10.62 -2.66
C VAL A 301 0.50 9.30 -3.18
N VAL A 302 -0.13 8.50 -2.33
CA VAL A 302 -0.37 7.07 -2.59
C VAL A 302 -1.24 6.84 -3.83
N GLN A 303 -2.33 7.60 -3.99
CA GLN A 303 -3.25 7.44 -5.12
C GLN A 303 -2.62 7.80 -6.49
N ASN A 304 -1.53 8.58 -6.48
CA ASN A 304 -0.85 9.03 -7.70
C ASN A 304 0.30 8.10 -8.12
N LEU A 305 0.72 7.19 -7.24
CA LEU A 305 1.81 6.26 -7.49
C LEU A 305 1.34 5.04 -8.28
N LYS A 306 2.13 4.64 -9.27
CA LYS A 306 1.96 3.45 -10.09
C LYS A 306 3.22 2.60 -10.00
N ALA A 307 3.03 1.27 -9.93
CA ALA A 307 4.16 0.35 -9.96
C ALA A 307 4.82 0.41 -11.35
N TRP A 308 6.15 0.35 -11.38
CA TRP A 308 6.84 0.28 -12.66
C TRP A 308 6.63 -1.09 -13.31
N SER A 309 6.30 -1.09 -14.61
CA SER A 309 6.23 -2.28 -15.45
C SER A 309 7.16 -2.12 -16.66
N ALA A 310 7.82 -3.21 -17.08
CA ALA A 310 8.64 -3.21 -18.29
C ALA A 310 7.78 -2.91 -19.53
N ALA A 311 8.36 -2.23 -20.53
CA ALA A 311 7.70 -2.04 -21.81
C ALA A 311 7.51 -3.41 -22.51
N PRO A 312 6.33 -3.71 -23.07
CA PRO A 312 6.12 -4.93 -23.83
C PRO A 312 7.16 -5.05 -24.97
N PRO A 313 7.72 -6.25 -25.22
CA PRO A 313 8.64 -6.46 -26.32
C PRO A 313 7.94 -6.12 -27.63
N LYS A 314 8.59 -5.32 -28.49
CA LYS A 314 8.07 -5.02 -29.82
C LYS A 314 8.26 -6.23 -30.73
N LEU A 315 7.28 -6.52 -31.58
CA LEU A 315 7.46 -7.44 -32.69
C LEU A 315 8.65 -6.94 -33.52
N ARG A 316 9.58 -7.84 -33.86
CA ARG A 316 10.62 -7.51 -34.82
C ARG A 316 9.92 -7.25 -36.14
N GLU A 317 10.23 -6.14 -36.79
CA GLU A 317 9.88 -5.97 -38.19
C GLU A 317 10.60 -7.09 -38.95
N GLU A 318 9.84 -7.94 -39.64
CA GLU A 318 10.41 -8.84 -40.64
C GLU A 318 11.04 -7.95 -41.70
N VAL A 319 12.38 -7.87 -41.69
CA VAL A 319 13.12 -7.30 -42.80
C VAL A 319 12.89 -8.27 -43.94
N ASP A 320 12.07 -7.86 -44.93
CA ASP A 320 11.94 -8.58 -46.18
C ASP A 320 13.37 -8.90 -46.69
N PRO A 321 13.69 -10.17 -46.97
CA PRO A 321 15.00 -10.51 -47.49
C PRO A 321 15.26 -9.69 -48.76
N PRO A 322 16.45 -9.10 -48.93
CA PRO A 322 16.76 -8.35 -50.15
C PRO A 322 16.66 -9.31 -51.34
N GLY A 323 15.57 -9.19 -52.11
CA GLY A 323 15.37 -9.98 -53.32
C GLY A 323 13.97 -10.57 -53.55
N SER A 324 12.88 -9.99 -53.03
CA SER A 324 11.56 -10.28 -53.60
C SER A 324 11.46 -9.63 -54.99
N VAL A 325 12.01 -10.31 -56.00
CA VAL A 325 11.80 -9.98 -57.41
C VAL A 325 10.30 -10.04 -57.66
N ARG A 326 9.71 -8.89 -58.04
CA ARG A 326 8.36 -8.82 -58.57
C ARG A 326 8.30 -9.74 -59.80
N PRO A 327 7.34 -10.68 -59.92
CA PRO A 327 7.24 -11.51 -61.10
C PRO A 327 6.63 -10.69 -62.24
N ASP A 328 7.44 -9.87 -62.91
CA ASP A 328 7.09 -9.29 -64.19
C ASP A 328 7.34 -10.34 -65.29
N LEU A 329 6.24 -10.95 -65.70
CA LEU A 329 5.90 -11.38 -67.06
C LEU A 329 7.00 -12.02 -67.92
N SER A 330 6.83 -13.33 -68.10
CA SER A 330 7.03 -14.12 -69.32
C SER A 330 8.10 -13.68 -70.33
N SER A 331 9.13 -14.50 -70.47
CA SER A 331 9.62 -14.84 -71.81
C SER A 331 10.03 -16.30 -71.83
N THR A 332 9.11 -17.14 -72.29
CA THR A 332 9.42 -18.46 -72.83
C THR A 332 10.30 -18.26 -74.07
N ALA A 333 11.61 -18.28 -73.89
CA ALA A 333 12.57 -18.45 -74.95
C ALA A 333 13.62 -19.46 -74.49
N LEU A 334 13.35 -20.70 -74.89
CA LEU A 334 14.24 -21.84 -75.08
C LEU A 334 15.74 -21.48 -75.08
N SER A 335 16.54 -22.22 -74.32
CA SER A 335 17.67 -23.01 -74.86
C SER A 335 18.63 -23.40 -73.73
N SER A 336 18.82 -24.70 -73.51
CA SER A 336 20.17 -25.28 -73.39
C SER A 336 20.08 -26.81 -73.35
N GLN A 337 20.52 -27.47 -74.41
CA GLN A 337 21.18 -28.78 -74.31
C GLN A 337 22.05 -29.01 -75.55
N ASP A 338 23.35 -28.94 -75.30
CA ASP A 338 24.50 -29.66 -75.87
C ASP A 338 24.55 -30.05 -77.36
N GLY A 339 25.66 -29.67 -78.01
CA GLY A 339 26.12 -30.30 -79.24
C GLY A 339 27.31 -29.61 -79.92
N ALA A 340 28.51 -30.13 -79.64
CA ALA A 340 29.72 -30.24 -80.49
C ALA A 340 30.37 -29.00 -81.17
N GLU A 341 31.67 -28.86 -80.94
CA GLU A 341 32.68 -28.18 -81.79
C GLU A 341 32.71 -28.72 -83.25
N PRO A 342 33.50 -28.15 -84.20
CA PRO A 342 34.30 -26.91 -84.21
C PRO A 342 34.08 -26.06 -85.49
N THR A 343 34.66 -24.85 -85.56
CA THR A 343 35.66 -24.43 -86.58
C THR A 343 35.83 -22.91 -86.69
N ALA A 344 37.09 -22.51 -86.54
CA ALA A 344 37.84 -21.53 -87.33
C ALA A 344 37.19 -20.21 -87.83
N SER A 345 37.93 -19.14 -87.51
CA SER A 345 38.37 -18.07 -88.42
C SER A 345 37.57 -16.76 -88.45
N ALA A 346 38.24 -15.77 -87.86
CA ALA A 346 38.58 -14.49 -88.46
C ALA A 346 37.56 -13.33 -88.51
N ALA A 347 38.20 -12.16 -88.38
CA ALA A 347 37.82 -10.84 -88.83
C ALA A 347 36.89 -10.05 -87.88
N THR A 348 37.31 -8.95 -87.21
CA THR A 348 38.03 -7.73 -87.60
C THR A 348 37.09 -6.54 -87.40
N THR A 349 37.44 -5.69 -86.42
CA THR A 349 37.53 -4.22 -86.58
C THR A 349 36.43 -3.29 -86.06
N VAL A 350 36.79 -2.66 -84.94
CA VAL A 350 36.93 -1.21 -84.68
C VAL A 350 35.67 -0.36 -84.50
N LYS A 351 35.62 0.36 -83.37
CA LYS A 351 35.57 1.83 -83.34
C LYS A 351 36.08 2.40 -82.00
N PRO A 352 36.55 3.65 -81.97
CA PRO A 352 37.64 4.12 -81.12
C PRO A 352 37.16 5.02 -79.98
N VAL A 353 38.07 5.44 -79.10
CA VAL A 353 38.44 6.85 -78.84
C VAL A 353 39.41 6.93 -77.66
N ALA A 354 40.58 7.54 -77.94
CA ALA A 354 41.49 8.38 -77.13
C ALA A 354 41.26 8.56 -75.61
N ASP A 355 42.24 8.86 -74.77
CA ASP A 355 43.72 8.88 -74.78
C ASP A 355 44.15 9.34 -73.36
N GLY A 356 45.33 8.94 -72.90
CA GLY A 356 46.06 9.48 -71.75
C GLY A 356 45.60 9.04 -70.33
N GLY A 357 46.47 8.59 -69.42
CA GLY A 357 47.92 8.41 -69.45
C GLY A 357 48.42 8.12 -68.01
N SER A 358 49.54 7.38 -67.94
CA SER A 358 50.48 7.20 -66.81
C SER A 358 49.95 6.60 -65.49
N ALA A 359 50.73 5.92 -64.66
CA ALA A 359 51.98 5.15 -64.68
C ALA A 359 52.34 4.94 -63.19
N GLY A 360 52.94 3.80 -62.84
CA GLY A 360 53.58 3.54 -61.53
C GLY A 360 52.78 2.57 -60.66
N GLN A 361 53.04 1.25 -60.69
CA GLN A 361 54.14 0.54 -59.99
C GLN A 361 54.21 0.88 -58.49
N GLU A 362 53.79 -0.08 -57.66
CA GLU A 362 54.68 -0.99 -56.92
C GLU A 362 55.47 -0.26 -55.83
N GLN A 363 55.00 -0.38 -54.58
CA GLN A 363 55.52 -1.37 -53.63
C GLN A 363 54.54 -1.56 -52.47
#